data_AF-Q2V8T3-F1
#
_entry.id   AF-Q2V8T3-F1
#
_cell.length_a   1.000
_cell.length_b   1.000
_cell.length_c   1.000
_cell.angle_alpha   90.00
_cell.angle_beta   90.00
_cell.angle_gamma   90.00
#
_symmetry.space_group_name_H-M   'P 1'
#
loop_
_entity.id
_entity.type
_entity.pdbx_description
1 polymer ?
#
loop_
_entity_poly.entity_id
_entity_poly.type
_entity_poly.pdbx_seq_one_letter_code
_entity_poly.pdbx_strand_id
1 'polypeptide(L)'
;EVKFGGGKVIRDGMGQSQVSRADGAVDTVITNALVVDVNGIYKADIGLKDGLIQAIGKAGNPDTQQAVDIIIGPSTEAIAGEGHIITAGGFDSHIHFICPQQIDDALHSGLTTVLGGGTGPAHGTLATTCTPGAWHISRMLQSADSFAMNLAFAGKGNAALPMPLEEQINAGACALKLHEDWGTTPAAIDNCLSVADAMDTQVMIHTDTLNESGFVENTVAAMKGRTIHAFHTEGAGGGHAPDIIKVCGERHVIPSSTNPTRPYTVNTLEEHLDMLMVCHHLDRSIPEDVAFAESRIRKETIAAED
;
A
#
# COMPACT_ATOMS: atom_id res chain seq x y z
N GLU A 1 -31.99 -12.51 -12.99
CA GLU A 1 -30.56 -12.20 -13.17
C GLU A 1 -30.37 -11.54 -14.51
N VAL A 2 -29.64 -10.43 -14.56
CA VAL A 2 -29.26 -9.80 -15.82
C VAL A 2 -28.04 -10.52 -16.39
N LYS A 3 -28.09 -10.91 -17.67
CA LYS A 3 -26.99 -11.55 -18.40
C LYS A 3 -26.94 -11.00 -19.81
N PHE A 4 -25.75 -10.71 -20.29
CA PHE A 4 -25.50 -10.20 -21.64
C PHE A 4 -25.20 -11.32 -22.64
N GLY A 5 -25.68 -11.18 -23.88
CA GLY A 5 -25.43 -12.08 -25.00
C GLY A 5 -26.66 -12.38 -25.86
N GLY A 6 -26.45 -13.07 -26.99
CA GLY A 6 -27.52 -13.44 -27.92
C GLY A 6 -28.63 -14.25 -27.25
N GLY A 7 -29.87 -13.77 -27.33
CA GLY A 7 -31.03 -14.40 -26.72
C GLY A 7 -31.15 -14.26 -25.19
N LYS A 8 -30.29 -13.44 -24.55
CA LYS A 8 -30.30 -13.26 -23.08
C LYS A 8 -31.13 -12.05 -22.62
N VAL A 9 -30.89 -11.57 -21.40
CA VAL A 9 -31.75 -10.60 -20.69
C VAL A 9 -31.42 -9.15 -21.02
N ILE A 10 -30.14 -8.79 -21.07
CA ILE A 10 -29.71 -7.41 -21.41
C ILE A 10 -29.87 -7.21 -22.92
N ARG A 11 -31.08 -6.83 -23.31
CA ARG A 11 -31.52 -6.52 -24.68
C ARG A 11 -32.56 -5.42 -24.62
N ASP A 12 -32.66 -4.68 -25.72
CA ASP A 12 -33.57 -3.55 -25.89
C ASP A 12 -35.00 -3.85 -25.42
N GLY A 13 -35.53 -2.99 -24.53
CA GLY A 13 -36.86 -3.11 -23.93
C GLY A 13 -37.05 -4.26 -22.94
N MET A 14 -36.06 -5.15 -22.78
CA MET A 14 -36.10 -6.27 -21.84
C MET A 14 -35.37 -5.88 -20.55
N GLY A 15 -34.18 -6.43 -20.28
CA GLY A 15 -33.33 -6.01 -19.16
C GLY A 15 -32.54 -4.73 -19.42
N GLN A 16 -32.58 -4.19 -20.65
CA GLN A 16 -32.10 -2.85 -20.99
C GLN A 16 -33.30 -1.90 -21.11
N SER A 17 -33.32 -0.87 -20.28
CA SER A 17 -34.30 0.22 -20.29
C SER A 17 -34.06 1.21 -21.43
N GLN A 18 -35.02 2.10 -21.67
CA GLN A 18 -34.89 3.25 -22.57
C GLN A 18 -34.31 4.50 -21.89
N VAL A 19 -34.10 4.45 -20.56
CA VAL A 19 -33.53 5.55 -19.77
C VAL A 19 -32.13 5.88 -20.28
N SER A 20 -31.88 7.17 -20.54
CA SER A 20 -30.59 7.65 -21.00
C SER A 20 -29.56 7.67 -19.88
N ARG A 21 -28.27 7.77 -20.23
CA ARG A 21 -27.20 8.02 -19.25
C ARG A 21 -27.46 9.26 -18.40
N ALA A 22 -27.93 10.34 -19.02
CA ALA A 22 -28.23 11.60 -18.35
C ALA A 22 -29.39 11.46 -17.34
N ASP A 23 -30.32 10.56 -17.64
CA ASP A 23 -31.51 10.30 -16.82
C ASP A 23 -31.31 9.19 -15.78
N GLY A 24 -30.09 8.66 -15.63
CA GLY A 24 -29.73 7.78 -14.53
C GLY A 24 -29.19 6.40 -14.90
N ALA A 25 -29.16 6.03 -16.18
CA ALA A 25 -28.46 4.80 -16.58
C ALA A 25 -26.96 4.87 -16.25
N VAL A 26 -26.38 3.73 -15.86
CA VAL A 26 -24.95 3.62 -15.54
C VAL A 26 -24.10 3.49 -16.80
N ASP A 27 -22.80 3.80 -16.70
CA ASP A 27 -21.84 3.69 -17.80
C ASP A 27 -21.45 2.25 -18.07
N THR A 28 -21.23 1.50 -16.99
CA THR A 28 -20.89 0.07 -17.05
C THR A 28 -21.64 -0.66 -15.94
N VAL A 29 -22.09 -1.88 -16.23
CA VAL A 29 -22.60 -2.81 -15.22
C VAL A 29 -21.74 -4.06 -15.17
N ILE A 30 -21.31 -4.46 -13.98
CA ILE A 30 -20.70 -5.77 -13.74
C ILE A 30 -21.78 -6.70 -13.22
N THR A 31 -22.16 -7.71 -13.99
CA THR A 31 -23.32 -8.55 -13.69
C THR A 31 -22.95 -9.75 -12.83
N ASN A 32 -23.82 -10.09 -11.87
CA ASN A 32 -23.73 -11.32 -11.09
C ASN A 32 -22.33 -11.54 -10.45
N ALA A 33 -21.72 -10.52 -9.87
CA ALA A 33 -20.45 -10.62 -9.17
C ALA A 33 -20.60 -11.38 -7.84
N LEU A 34 -19.61 -12.20 -7.48
CA LEU A 34 -19.37 -12.60 -6.10
C LEU A 34 -18.36 -11.61 -5.50
N VAL A 35 -18.83 -10.65 -4.70
CA VAL A 35 -17.98 -9.64 -4.10
C VAL A 35 -17.37 -10.21 -2.81
N VAL A 36 -16.05 -10.07 -2.70
CA VAL A 36 -15.29 -10.38 -1.49
C VAL A 36 -14.59 -9.10 -1.06
N ASP A 37 -15.02 -8.55 0.07
CA ASP A 37 -14.49 -7.33 0.65
C ASP A 37 -14.43 -7.44 2.18
N VAL A 38 -13.71 -6.55 2.85
CA VAL A 38 -13.67 -6.48 4.32
C VAL A 38 -15.07 -6.29 4.92
N ASN A 39 -15.99 -5.66 4.19
CA ASN A 39 -17.38 -5.47 4.62
C ASN A 39 -18.27 -6.71 4.44
N GLY A 40 -17.77 -7.77 3.79
CA GLY A 40 -18.46 -9.06 3.69
C GLY A 40 -18.29 -9.78 2.36
N ILE A 41 -18.93 -10.96 2.27
CA ILE A 41 -18.98 -11.79 1.07
C ILE A 41 -20.43 -11.90 0.61
N TYR A 42 -20.74 -11.36 -0.56
CA TYR A 42 -22.11 -11.30 -1.05
C TYR A 42 -22.21 -11.28 -2.57
N LYS A 43 -23.41 -11.55 -3.08
CA LYS A 43 -23.71 -11.59 -4.51
C LYS A 43 -24.46 -10.31 -4.91
N ALA A 44 -23.97 -9.60 -5.92
CA ALA A 44 -24.61 -8.39 -6.42
C ALA A 44 -24.24 -8.08 -7.88
N ASP A 45 -24.99 -7.18 -8.50
CA ASP A 45 -24.55 -6.41 -9.66
C ASP A 45 -23.87 -5.12 -9.18
N ILE A 46 -22.89 -4.62 -9.93
CA ILE A 46 -22.15 -3.38 -9.61
C ILE A 46 -22.34 -2.40 -10.77
N GLY A 47 -22.86 -1.21 -10.48
CA GLY A 47 -23.01 -0.12 -11.45
C GLY A 47 -21.87 0.89 -11.33
N LEU A 48 -21.25 1.24 -12.45
CA LEU A 48 -20.20 2.25 -12.54
C LEU A 48 -20.70 3.48 -13.29
N LYS A 49 -20.41 4.67 -12.78
CA LYS A 49 -20.74 5.94 -13.42
C LYS A 49 -19.67 6.99 -13.16
N ASP A 50 -19.25 7.71 -14.20
CA ASP A 50 -18.20 8.74 -14.13
C ASP A 50 -16.89 8.22 -13.48
N GLY A 51 -16.55 6.96 -13.74
CA GLY A 51 -15.36 6.30 -13.18
C GLY A 51 -15.48 5.85 -11.72
N LEU A 52 -16.66 5.97 -11.10
CA LEU A 52 -16.91 5.63 -9.70
C LEU A 52 -17.91 4.47 -9.55
N ILE A 53 -17.86 3.79 -8.40
CA ILE A 53 -18.90 2.83 -8.01
C ILE A 53 -20.16 3.62 -7.63
N GLN A 54 -21.19 3.57 -8.48
CA GLN A 54 -22.44 4.28 -8.28
C GLN A 54 -23.38 3.54 -7.32
N ALA A 55 -23.46 2.21 -7.47
CA ALA A 55 -24.31 1.36 -6.64
C ALA A 55 -23.88 -0.10 -6.72
N ILE A 56 -24.20 -0.84 -5.65
CA ILE A 56 -24.04 -2.30 -5.55
C ILE A 56 -25.39 -2.86 -5.11
N GLY A 57 -26.00 -3.71 -5.92
CA GLY A 57 -27.38 -4.13 -5.69
C GLY A 57 -27.93 -4.95 -6.84
N LYS A 58 -29.17 -4.68 -7.24
CA LYS A 58 -29.81 -5.37 -8.36
C LYS A 58 -29.92 -4.48 -9.60
N ALA A 59 -29.29 -4.89 -10.68
CA ALA A 59 -29.36 -4.19 -11.96
C ALA A 59 -30.51 -4.67 -12.86
N GLY A 60 -30.87 -3.83 -13.84
CA GLY A 60 -31.81 -4.20 -14.88
C GLY A 60 -32.62 -3.03 -15.43
N ASN A 61 -33.82 -3.36 -15.91
CA ASN A 61 -34.80 -2.42 -16.41
C ASN A 61 -35.97 -2.27 -15.43
N PRO A 62 -36.19 -1.08 -14.84
CA PRO A 62 -37.29 -0.86 -13.90
C PRO A 62 -38.68 -1.02 -14.54
N ASP A 63 -38.80 -0.91 -15.87
CA ASP A 63 -40.08 -1.05 -16.58
C ASP A 63 -40.61 -2.49 -16.57
N THR A 64 -39.72 -3.47 -16.47
CA THR A 64 -40.05 -4.91 -16.62
C THR A 64 -39.61 -5.76 -15.44
N GLN A 65 -38.79 -5.23 -14.54
CA GLN A 65 -38.21 -5.95 -13.42
C GLN A 65 -38.43 -5.21 -12.10
N GLN A 66 -38.78 -5.94 -11.05
CA GLN A 66 -38.98 -5.38 -9.71
C GLN A 66 -37.64 -5.08 -9.02
N ALA A 67 -37.63 -4.12 -8.09
CA ALA A 67 -36.49 -3.78 -7.23
C ALA A 67 -35.18 -3.60 -8.03
N VAL A 68 -35.19 -2.71 -9.01
CA VAL A 68 -33.99 -2.32 -9.77
C VAL A 68 -33.39 -1.08 -9.11
N ASP A 69 -32.15 -1.22 -8.64
CA ASP A 69 -31.38 -0.12 -8.04
C ASP A 69 -30.36 0.46 -9.04
N ILE A 70 -29.99 -0.33 -10.06
CA ILE A 70 -28.99 0.02 -11.08
C ILE A 70 -29.63 -0.10 -12.46
N ILE A 71 -29.91 1.03 -13.10
CA ILE A 71 -30.58 1.06 -14.41
C ILE A 71 -29.56 0.77 -15.52
N ILE A 72 -29.83 -0.27 -16.31
CA ILE A 72 -29.10 -0.57 -17.54
C ILE A 72 -29.83 0.12 -18.70
N GLY A 73 -29.16 1.06 -19.38
CA GLY A 73 -29.71 1.81 -20.51
C GLY A 73 -28.94 1.58 -21.80
N PRO A 74 -29.27 2.30 -22.89
CA PRO A 74 -28.61 2.13 -24.19
C PRO A 74 -27.12 2.50 -24.21
N SER A 75 -26.65 3.27 -23.22
CA SER A 75 -25.24 3.68 -23.09
C SER A 75 -24.43 2.82 -22.11
N THR A 76 -25.04 1.77 -21.53
CA THR A 76 -24.40 0.94 -20.51
C THR A 76 -23.59 -0.20 -21.15
N GLU A 77 -22.30 -0.26 -20.89
CA GLU A 77 -21.45 -1.43 -21.17
C GLU A 77 -21.68 -2.55 -20.14
N ALA A 78 -21.46 -3.82 -20.51
CA ALA A 78 -21.62 -4.97 -19.65
C ALA A 78 -20.31 -5.77 -19.48
N ILE A 79 -19.90 -5.98 -18.23
CA ILE A 79 -18.84 -6.92 -17.84
C ILE A 79 -19.50 -8.12 -17.16
N ALA A 80 -19.24 -9.33 -17.66
CA ALA A 80 -19.80 -10.56 -17.11
C ALA A 80 -19.02 -11.00 -15.85
N GLY A 81 -19.59 -10.77 -14.66
CA GLY A 81 -19.03 -11.21 -13.37
C GLY A 81 -19.51 -12.59 -12.91
N GLU A 82 -20.44 -13.23 -13.63
CA GLU A 82 -20.88 -14.58 -13.31
C GLU A 82 -19.73 -15.60 -13.29
N GLY A 83 -19.59 -16.32 -12.18
CA GLY A 83 -18.52 -17.31 -11.99
C GLY A 83 -17.18 -16.72 -11.57
N HIS A 84 -17.09 -15.39 -11.42
CA HIS A 84 -15.89 -14.68 -10.98
C HIS A 84 -16.06 -14.10 -9.58
N ILE A 85 -14.94 -14.00 -8.85
CA ILE A 85 -14.82 -13.21 -7.63
C ILE A 85 -14.37 -11.80 -8.02
N ILE A 86 -14.95 -10.80 -7.38
CA ILE A 86 -14.55 -9.39 -7.52
C ILE A 86 -14.12 -8.86 -6.16
N THR A 87 -12.97 -8.21 -6.13
CA THR A 87 -12.40 -7.53 -4.96
C THR A 87 -12.17 -6.06 -5.30
N ALA A 88 -11.91 -5.24 -4.28
CA ALA A 88 -11.20 -3.99 -4.53
C ALA A 88 -9.81 -4.29 -5.14
N GLY A 89 -9.26 -3.33 -5.86
CA GLY A 89 -7.84 -3.39 -6.25
C GLY A 89 -6.95 -3.27 -5.02
N GLY A 90 -5.84 -4.01 -5.00
CA GLY A 90 -4.93 -3.98 -3.86
C GLY A 90 -4.20 -2.65 -3.73
N PHE A 91 -3.76 -2.36 -2.50
CA PHE A 91 -2.96 -1.19 -2.16
C PHE A 91 -1.66 -1.66 -1.49
N ASP A 92 -0.53 -1.47 -2.18
CA ASP A 92 0.80 -1.65 -1.59
C ASP A 92 1.34 -0.31 -1.07
N SER A 93 1.65 -0.24 0.23
CA SER A 93 2.13 0.97 0.89
C SER A 93 3.63 1.01 1.14
N HIS A 94 4.41 0.03 0.67
CA HIS A 94 5.86 -0.05 0.89
C HIS A 94 6.63 -0.18 -0.42
N ILE A 95 6.34 0.68 -1.40
CA ILE A 95 7.02 0.65 -2.69
C ILE A 95 8.34 1.44 -2.70
N HIS A 96 9.41 0.80 -3.13
CA HIS A 96 10.63 1.48 -3.52
C HIS A 96 10.56 1.79 -5.02
N PHE A 97 10.48 3.07 -5.41
CA PHE A 97 10.39 3.46 -6.84
C PHE A 97 11.75 3.33 -7.57
N ILE A 98 12.30 2.10 -7.60
CA ILE A 98 13.60 1.73 -8.18
C ILE A 98 13.54 1.75 -9.70
N CYS A 99 12.47 1.22 -10.29
CA CYS A 99 12.28 1.18 -11.73
C CYS A 99 10.79 1.29 -12.08
N PRO A 100 10.42 1.78 -13.28
CA PRO A 100 9.02 1.88 -13.70
C PRO A 100 8.36 0.52 -13.97
N GLN A 101 9.14 -0.52 -14.30
CA GLN A 101 8.62 -1.85 -14.65
C GLN A 101 7.79 -2.47 -13.51
N GLN A 102 8.14 -2.17 -12.25
CA GLN A 102 7.39 -2.68 -11.10
C GLN A 102 5.92 -2.24 -11.09
N ILE A 103 5.57 -1.12 -11.76
CA ILE A 103 4.19 -0.64 -11.84
C ILE A 103 3.36 -1.60 -12.69
N ASP A 104 3.92 -2.13 -13.78
CA ASP A 104 3.25 -3.13 -14.61
C ASP A 104 3.09 -4.45 -13.83
N ASP A 105 4.15 -4.89 -13.14
CA ASP A 105 4.09 -6.10 -12.31
C ASP A 105 3.05 -5.97 -11.19
N ALA A 106 3.01 -4.83 -10.51
CA ALA A 106 2.01 -4.50 -9.51
C ALA A 106 0.59 -4.55 -10.10
N LEU A 107 0.35 -3.92 -11.24
CA LEU A 107 -0.96 -3.90 -11.89
C LEU A 107 -1.42 -5.32 -12.27
N HIS A 108 -0.54 -6.12 -12.87
CA HIS A 108 -0.85 -7.49 -13.27
C HIS A 108 -1.12 -8.41 -12.09
N SER A 109 -0.57 -8.10 -10.91
CA SER A 109 -0.87 -8.82 -9.67
C SER A 109 -2.21 -8.43 -9.01
N GLY A 110 -2.88 -7.39 -9.51
CA GLY A 110 -4.13 -6.87 -8.99
C GLY A 110 -4.01 -5.67 -8.06
N LEU A 111 -2.82 -5.06 -7.93
CA LEU A 111 -2.64 -3.78 -7.25
C LEU A 111 -3.10 -2.64 -8.16
N THR A 112 -3.85 -1.69 -7.63
CA THR A 112 -4.30 -0.49 -8.37
C THR A 112 -3.82 0.81 -7.74
N THR A 113 -3.22 0.72 -6.55
CA THR A 113 -2.65 1.85 -5.83
C THR A 113 -1.32 1.44 -5.22
N VAL A 114 -0.32 2.31 -5.36
CA VAL A 114 0.96 2.14 -4.70
C VAL A 114 1.41 3.43 -4.01
N LEU A 115 1.90 3.29 -2.78
CA LEU A 115 2.52 4.35 -1.98
C LEU A 115 3.93 3.93 -1.62
N GLY A 116 4.85 4.88 -1.69
CA GLY A 116 6.24 4.62 -1.37
C GLY A 116 7.13 5.78 -1.72
N GLY A 117 8.40 5.56 -2.01
CA GLY A 117 9.31 6.65 -2.39
C GLY A 117 10.49 6.17 -3.21
N GLY A 118 11.06 7.06 -4.02
CA GLY A 118 12.22 6.76 -4.83
C GLY A 118 12.44 7.71 -5.99
N THR A 119 13.60 7.60 -6.62
CA THR A 119 14.02 8.43 -7.76
C THR A 119 14.68 7.60 -8.86
N GLY A 120 14.27 6.34 -9.01
CA GLY A 120 14.96 5.36 -9.85
C GLY A 120 16.04 4.59 -9.07
N PRO A 121 17.01 3.95 -9.76
CA PRO A 121 17.94 2.99 -9.16
C PRO A 121 19.12 3.67 -8.43
N ALA A 122 18.85 4.74 -7.68
CA ALA A 122 19.83 5.38 -6.82
C ALA A 122 19.97 4.60 -5.51
N HIS A 123 21.18 4.55 -4.93
CA HIS A 123 21.43 3.84 -3.66
C HIS A 123 20.44 4.22 -2.54
N GLY A 124 20.06 5.50 -2.43
CA GLY A 124 19.05 5.92 -1.46
C GLY A 124 17.68 5.30 -1.69
N THR A 125 17.26 5.06 -2.93
CA THR A 125 16.00 4.40 -3.28
C THR A 125 16.08 2.88 -3.18
N LEU A 126 17.23 2.30 -3.52
CA LEU A 126 17.48 0.86 -3.30
C LEU A 126 17.35 0.51 -1.82
N ALA A 127 17.74 1.42 -0.92
CA ALA A 127 17.66 1.23 0.52
C ALA A 127 16.36 1.74 1.15
N THR A 128 15.78 2.85 0.67
CA THR A 128 14.72 3.57 1.40
C THR A 128 13.58 4.03 0.49
N THR A 129 12.34 3.97 1.00
CA THR A 129 11.15 4.54 0.35
C THR A 129 11.07 6.07 0.46
N CYS A 130 12.12 6.77 0.02
CA CYS A 130 12.19 8.23 0.05
C CYS A 130 12.30 8.81 -1.36
N THR A 131 11.45 9.79 -1.67
CA THR A 131 11.60 10.73 -2.80
C THR A 131 12.11 12.06 -2.24
N PRO A 132 13.44 12.28 -2.13
CA PRO A 132 13.99 13.36 -1.31
C PRO A 132 13.88 14.74 -1.98
N GLY A 133 13.22 15.69 -1.31
CA GLY A 133 13.22 17.10 -1.70
C GLY A 133 12.23 17.46 -2.82
N ALA A 134 11.89 18.75 -2.88
CA ALA A 134 10.83 19.26 -3.76
C ALA A 134 11.06 18.98 -5.26
N TRP A 135 12.31 19.04 -5.72
CA TRP A 135 12.64 18.80 -7.12
C TRP A 135 12.32 17.36 -7.55
N HIS A 136 12.75 16.38 -6.76
CA HIS A 136 12.52 14.96 -7.08
C HIS A 136 11.03 14.60 -6.98
N ILE A 137 10.33 15.11 -5.95
CA ILE A 137 8.87 14.91 -5.83
C ILE A 137 8.16 15.44 -7.08
N SER A 138 8.50 16.65 -7.52
CA SER A 138 7.93 17.24 -8.74
C SER A 138 8.19 16.39 -9.99
N ARG A 139 9.39 15.81 -10.12
CA ARG A 139 9.72 14.95 -11.28
C ARG A 139 8.99 13.61 -11.23
N MET A 140 8.86 13.01 -10.06
CA MET A 140 8.13 11.75 -9.89
C MET A 140 6.63 11.93 -10.15
N LEU A 141 6.04 13.03 -9.70
CA LEU A 141 4.65 13.38 -10.03
C LEU A 141 4.43 13.54 -11.53
N GLN A 142 5.33 14.23 -12.25
CA GLN A 142 5.27 14.31 -13.72
C GLN A 142 5.43 12.95 -14.40
N SER A 143 6.28 12.08 -13.86
CA SER A 143 6.43 10.72 -14.37
C SER A 143 5.17 9.88 -14.13
N ALA A 144 4.43 10.13 -13.05
CA ALA A 144 3.25 9.38 -12.67
C ALA A 144 2.12 9.49 -13.70
N ASP A 145 2.01 10.62 -14.41
CA ASP A 145 1.04 10.85 -15.49
C ASP A 145 1.15 9.84 -16.65
N SER A 146 2.24 9.07 -16.72
CA SER A 146 2.44 8.04 -17.75
C SER A 146 1.80 6.69 -17.41
N PHE A 147 1.22 6.52 -16.22
CA PHE A 147 0.75 5.22 -15.73
C PHE A 147 -0.75 5.22 -15.39
N ALA A 148 -1.44 4.14 -15.73
CA ALA A 148 -2.85 3.92 -15.40
C ALA A 148 -3.00 3.30 -13.98
N MET A 149 -2.41 3.95 -12.97
CA MET A 149 -2.41 3.51 -11.58
C MET A 149 -2.35 4.72 -10.65
N ASN A 150 -2.95 4.61 -9.46
CA ASN A 150 -2.79 5.63 -8.43
C ASN A 150 -1.39 5.52 -7.82
N LEU A 151 -0.54 6.52 -8.01
CA LEU A 151 0.82 6.57 -7.46
C LEU A 151 0.91 7.66 -6.39
N ALA A 152 1.51 7.33 -5.25
CA ALA A 152 1.68 8.22 -4.13
C ALA A 152 3.13 8.20 -3.64
N PHE A 153 3.68 9.37 -3.29
CA PHE A 153 5.10 9.54 -2.99
C PHE A 153 5.35 10.04 -1.56
N ALA A 154 6.32 9.43 -0.90
CA ALA A 154 6.79 9.77 0.43
C ALA A 154 8.09 10.56 0.36
N GLY A 155 8.17 11.64 1.13
CA GLY A 155 9.40 12.39 1.35
C GLY A 155 10.31 11.67 2.35
N LYS A 156 11.52 12.22 2.54
CA LYS A 156 12.44 11.79 3.59
C LYS A 156 12.06 12.48 4.90
N GLY A 157 11.76 11.70 5.94
CA GLY A 157 11.37 12.17 7.27
C GLY A 157 12.54 12.41 8.24
N ASN A 158 13.74 11.89 7.93
CA ASN A 158 14.92 12.03 8.78
C ASN A 158 15.49 13.46 8.75
N ALA A 159 14.98 14.33 9.61
CA ALA A 159 15.54 15.65 9.88
C ALA A 159 15.26 16.06 11.34
N ALA A 160 16.15 16.84 11.94
CA ALA A 160 15.97 17.38 13.29
C ALA A 160 15.31 18.78 13.32
N LEU A 161 15.01 19.35 12.16
CA LEU A 161 14.33 20.63 11.99
C LEU A 161 13.14 20.47 11.05
N PRO A 162 12.04 21.23 11.23
CA PRO A 162 10.78 20.99 10.53
C PRO A 162 10.77 21.48 9.08
N MET A 163 11.40 22.62 8.79
CA MET A 163 11.28 23.30 7.48
C MET A 163 11.62 22.40 6.27
N PRO A 164 12.67 21.54 6.28
CA PRO A 164 12.95 20.64 5.16
C PRO A 164 11.91 19.54 4.96
N LEU A 165 11.15 19.18 6.01
CA LEU A 165 10.06 18.21 5.92
C LEU A 165 8.81 18.88 5.34
N GLU A 166 8.49 20.08 5.82
CA GLU A 166 7.38 20.90 5.31
C GLU A 166 7.55 21.21 3.82
N GLU A 167 8.77 21.52 3.37
CA GLU A 167 9.08 21.76 1.96
C GLU A 167 8.72 20.56 1.07
N GLN A 168 8.99 19.33 1.53
CA GLN A 168 8.68 18.11 0.79
C GLN A 168 7.17 17.86 0.72
N ILE A 169 6.45 18.05 1.82
CA ILE A 169 4.98 17.89 1.84
C ILE A 169 4.33 18.91 0.90
N ASN A 170 4.75 20.18 0.98
CA ASN A 170 4.25 21.24 0.09
C ASN A 170 4.54 20.98 -1.39
N ALA A 171 5.60 20.22 -1.70
CA ALA A 171 5.92 19.82 -3.07
C ALA A 171 5.06 18.65 -3.59
N GLY A 172 4.30 17.98 -2.71
CA GLY A 172 3.37 16.91 -3.07
C GLY A 172 3.68 15.55 -2.45
N ALA A 173 4.59 15.44 -1.47
CA ALA A 173 4.70 14.22 -0.67
C ALA A 173 3.45 14.06 0.21
N CYS A 174 2.82 12.89 0.17
CA CYS A 174 1.64 12.57 0.98
C CYS A 174 1.97 11.75 2.25
N ALA A 175 3.23 11.39 2.43
CA ALA A 175 3.77 10.73 3.61
C ALA A 175 5.25 11.08 3.80
N LEU A 176 5.83 10.77 4.95
CA LEU A 176 7.27 10.86 5.21
C LEU A 176 7.80 9.50 5.68
N LYS A 177 8.97 9.07 5.18
CA LYS A 177 9.67 7.87 5.64
C LYS A 177 10.82 8.24 6.58
N LEU A 178 10.80 7.71 7.80
CA LEU A 178 11.95 7.61 8.68
C LEU A 178 12.68 6.29 8.40
N HIS A 179 13.97 6.35 8.10
CA HIS A 179 14.81 5.16 7.83
C HIS A 179 16.14 5.21 8.57
N GLU A 180 16.60 4.06 9.08
CA GLU A 180 17.83 3.99 9.88
C GLU A 180 19.08 4.41 9.09
N ASP A 181 19.14 4.08 7.80
CA ASP A 181 20.18 4.51 6.85
C ASP A 181 20.31 6.05 6.75
N TRP A 182 19.26 6.78 7.10
CA TRP A 182 19.27 8.24 7.20
C TRP A 182 19.26 8.74 8.66
N GLY A 183 19.30 7.84 9.64
CA GLY A 183 19.29 8.08 11.08
C GLY A 183 17.89 8.18 11.68
N THR A 184 17.31 7.06 12.12
CA THR A 184 16.01 7.01 12.83
C THR A 184 16.18 7.27 14.32
N THR A 185 16.70 8.45 14.65
CA THR A 185 16.95 8.85 16.04
C THR A 185 15.70 9.41 16.72
N PRO A 186 15.62 9.42 18.07
CA PRO A 186 14.51 10.06 18.80
C PRO A 186 14.22 11.49 18.38
N ALA A 187 15.25 12.29 18.06
CA ALA A 187 15.07 13.67 17.62
C ALA A 187 14.43 13.76 16.22
N ALA A 188 14.81 12.87 15.30
CA ALA A 188 14.21 12.80 13.98
C ALA A 188 12.76 12.29 14.05
N ILE A 189 12.49 11.27 14.88
CA ILE A 189 11.14 10.75 15.13
C ILE A 189 10.23 11.86 15.66
N ASP A 190 10.68 12.57 16.70
CA ASP A 190 9.88 13.60 17.35
C ASP A 190 9.52 14.74 16.40
N ASN A 191 10.52 15.25 15.67
CA ASN A 191 10.34 16.34 14.71
C ASN A 191 9.45 15.92 13.53
N CYS A 192 9.68 14.74 12.95
CA CYS A 192 8.89 14.23 11.83
C CYS A 192 7.40 14.08 12.22
N LEU A 193 7.12 13.51 13.38
CA LEU A 193 5.75 13.36 13.88
C LEU A 193 5.11 14.71 14.22
N SER A 194 5.87 15.70 14.73
CA SER A 194 5.35 17.06 14.94
C SER A 194 4.96 17.74 13.63
N VAL A 195 5.72 17.56 12.55
CA VAL A 195 5.37 18.08 11.22
C VAL A 195 4.14 17.34 10.67
N ALA A 196 4.10 16.03 10.83
CA ALA A 196 2.97 15.20 10.41
C ALA A 196 1.64 15.61 11.05
N ASP A 197 1.62 15.84 12.36
CA ASP A 197 0.43 16.36 13.08
C ASP A 197 0.01 17.74 12.56
N ALA A 198 0.99 18.61 12.23
CA ALA A 198 0.72 19.97 11.76
C ALA A 198 0.21 20.03 10.30
N MET A 199 0.54 19.02 9.49
CA MET A 199 0.26 18.99 8.05
C MET A 199 -0.68 17.84 7.63
N ASP A 200 -1.24 17.10 8.58
CA ASP A 200 -2.13 15.95 8.36
C ASP A 200 -1.54 14.93 7.37
N THR A 201 -0.32 14.48 7.67
CA THR A 201 0.48 13.60 6.80
C THR A 201 0.91 12.36 7.56
N GLN A 202 0.91 11.18 6.92
CA GLN A 202 1.37 9.94 7.59
C GLN A 202 2.90 9.89 7.73
N VAL A 203 3.38 9.29 8.81
CA VAL A 203 4.80 8.93 8.99
C VAL A 203 4.94 7.42 8.95
N MET A 204 5.81 6.94 8.07
CA MET A 204 6.21 5.54 7.97
C MET A 204 7.61 5.39 8.57
N ILE A 205 7.87 4.30 9.30
CA ILE A 205 9.13 4.13 10.02
C ILE A 205 9.78 2.77 9.82
N HIS A 206 11.08 2.81 9.55
CA HIS A 206 12.05 1.74 9.72
C HIS A 206 12.96 2.17 10.88
N THR A 207 12.94 1.42 11.98
CA THR A 207 13.58 1.80 13.25
C THR A 207 15.07 1.44 13.30
N ASP A 208 15.75 1.91 14.33
CA ASP A 208 17.20 1.77 14.54
C ASP A 208 17.55 0.31 14.90
N THR A 209 17.94 -0.50 13.91
CA THR A 209 18.25 -1.93 14.12
C THR A 209 19.42 -2.11 15.07
N LEU A 210 20.38 -1.19 15.02
CA LEU A 210 21.61 -1.21 15.81
C LEU A 210 21.39 -0.85 17.27
N ASN A 211 20.21 -0.32 17.62
CA ASN A 211 19.94 0.29 18.92
C ASN A 211 20.96 1.38 19.27
N GLU A 212 21.49 2.09 18.26
CA GLU A 212 22.56 3.09 18.43
C GLU A 212 22.09 4.25 19.31
N SER A 213 20.86 4.71 19.07
CA SER A 213 20.25 5.85 19.76
C SER A 213 19.34 5.46 20.92
N GLY A 214 19.23 4.16 21.21
CA GLY A 214 18.38 3.57 22.25
C GLY A 214 17.72 2.27 21.79
N PHE A 215 17.08 1.57 22.71
CA PHE A 215 16.28 0.37 22.40
C PHE A 215 14.87 0.74 21.95
N VAL A 216 14.05 -0.27 21.62
CA VAL A 216 12.67 -0.06 21.12
C VAL A 216 11.82 0.82 22.03
N GLU A 217 11.98 0.74 23.35
CA GLU A 217 11.28 1.59 24.32
C GLU A 217 11.62 3.08 24.19
N ASN A 218 12.85 3.41 23.76
CA ASN A 218 13.26 4.79 23.52
C ASN A 218 12.59 5.34 22.27
N THR A 219 12.49 4.53 21.21
CA THR A 219 11.77 4.87 19.98
C THR A 219 10.27 5.03 20.24
N VAL A 220 9.65 4.12 20.99
CA VAL A 220 8.24 4.24 21.40
C VAL A 220 8.01 5.50 22.25
N ALA A 221 8.93 5.80 23.19
CA ALA A 221 8.85 7.04 23.96
C ALA A 221 8.95 8.29 23.07
N ALA A 222 9.77 8.26 22.01
CA ALA A 222 9.89 9.36 21.05
C ALA A 222 8.63 9.55 20.20
N MET A 223 7.85 8.49 19.96
CA MET A 223 6.55 8.59 19.28
C MET A 223 5.55 9.43 20.07
N LYS A 224 5.66 9.46 21.42
CA LYS A 224 4.77 10.21 22.32
C LYS A 224 3.28 9.92 22.12
N GLY A 225 2.94 8.69 21.71
CA GLY A 225 1.57 8.26 21.45
C GLY A 225 0.93 8.84 20.18
N ARG A 226 1.70 9.47 19.28
CA ARG A 226 1.22 9.97 17.99
C ARG A 226 1.14 8.86 16.95
N THR A 227 0.22 8.99 16.01
CA THR A 227 0.00 7.98 14.96
C THR A 227 1.25 7.78 14.11
N ILE A 228 1.65 6.53 13.90
CA ILE A 228 2.78 6.18 13.04
C ILE A 228 2.57 4.81 12.40
N HIS A 229 2.99 4.65 11.15
CA HIS A 229 2.97 3.38 10.43
C HIS A 229 4.34 2.69 10.55
N ALA A 230 4.41 1.63 11.33
CA ALA A 230 5.63 0.82 11.44
C ALA A 230 5.70 -0.21 10.31
N PHE A 231 6.77 -0.14 9.51
CA PHE A 231 7.03 -1.11 8.45
C PHE A 231 7.72 -2.36 8.97
N HIS A 232 7.53 -3.48 8.24
CA HIS A 232 8.09 -4.81 8.49
C HIS A 232 8.27 -5.09 9.98
N THR A 233 7.15 -5.02 10.72
CA THR A 233 7.15 -4.94 12.20
C THR A 233 7.75 -6.15 12.89
N GLU A 234 7.85 -7.29 12.19
CA GLU A 234 8.56 -8.47 12.68
C GLU A 234 10.09 -8.23 12.80
N GLY A 235 10.66 -7.40 11.93
CA GLY A 235 12.02 -6.89 12.04
C GLY A 235 13.07 -7.53 11.13
N ALA A 236 12.79 -8.59 10.37
CA ALA A 236 13.74 -9.11 9.37
C ALA A 236 14.05 -8.04 8.30
N GLY A 237 13.02 -7.35 7.81
CA GLY A 237 13.14 -6.19 6.92
C GLY A 237 13.87 -5.01 7.56
N GLY A 238 13.94 -4.96 8.90
CA GLY A 238 14.71 -4.00 9.69
C GLY A 238 13.94 -3.40 10.85
N GLY A 239 14.68 -2.93 11.83
CA GLY A 239 14.18 -2.39 13.09
C GLY A 239 14.88 -2.97 14.30
N HIS A 240 14.68 -2.33 15.47
CA HIS A 240 15.32 -2.69 16.74
C HIS A 240 15.46 -4.20 16.93
N ALA A 241 16.70 -4.69 16.95
CA ALA A 241 16.99 -6.09 17.18
C ALA A 241 17.04 -6.39 18.70
N PRO A 242 16.36 -7.44 19.19
CA PRO A 242 15.54 -8.41 18.45
C PRO A 242 14.02 -8.13 18.51
N ASP A 243 13.59 -7.02 19.09
CA ASP A 243 12.26 -6.89 19.70
C ASP A 243 11.37 -5.76 19.17
N ILE A 244 11.66 -5.25 17.96
CA ILE A 244 10.79 -4.30 17.26
C ILE A 244 9.33 -4.76 17.17
N ILE A 245 9.07 -6.07 17.07
CA ILE A 245 7.71 -6.64 17.03
C ILE A 245 6.81 -6.24 18.21
N LYS A 246 7.40 -5.77 19.33
CA LYS A 246 6.64 -5.20 20.45
C LYS A 246 5.75 -4.02 20.05
N VAL A 247 6.08 -3.27 18.99
CA VAL A 247 5.28 -2.13 18.54
C VAL A 247 3.88 -2.53 18.06
N CYS A 248 3.64 -3.80 17.75
CA CYS A 248 2.29 -4.32 17.47
C CYS A 248 1.35 -4.21 18.68
N GLY A 249 1.88 -4.07 19.90
CA GLY A 249 1.10 -3.85 21.13
C GLY A 249 0.70 -2.40 21.37
N GLU A 250 1.22 -1.45 20.59
CA GLU A 250 1.02 -0.02 20.78
C GLU A 250 -0.21 0.49 20.02
N ARG A 251 -1.17 1.10 20.72
CA ARG A 251 -2.46 1.53 20.13
C ARG A 251 -2.36 2.60 19.04
N HIS A 252 -1.27 3.36 19.03
CA HIS A 252 -1.04 4.45 18.09
C HIS A 252 -0.21 4.00 16.87
N VAL A 253 0.27 2.76 16.88
CA VAL A 253 1.05 2.18 15.78
C VAL A 253 0.09 1.48 14.84
N ILE A 254 0.26 1.74 13.54
CA ILE A 254 -0.36 0.98 12.45
C ILE A 254 0.72 0.02 11.94
N PRO A 255 0.72 -1.27 12.36
CA PRO A 255 1.77 -2.20 11.97
C PRO A 255 1.51 -2.78 10.58
N SER A 256 2.57 -2.96 9.79
CA SER A 256 2.52 -3.76 8.56
C SER A 256 3.71 -4.70 8.45
N SER A 257 3.48 -5.84 7.82
CA SER A 257 4.51 -6.77 7.37
C SER A 257 4.97 -6.46 5.94
N THR A 258 6.14 -6.95 5.57
CA THR A 258 6.55 -7.07 4.15
C THR A 258 6.43 -8.52 3.71
N ASN A 259 6.24 -8.76 2.42
CA ASN A 259 5.90 -10.10 1.93
C ASN A 259 6.99 -11.21 2.01
N PRO A 260 8.31 -10.96 2.09
CA PRO A 260 9.28 -12.06 1.96
C PRO A 260 9.22 -13.08 3.12
N THR A 261 8.82 -12.63 4.31
CA THR A 261 8.66 -13.49 5.49
C THR A 261 7.31 -14.21 5.54
N ARG A 262 6.43 -14.02 4.55
CA ARG A 262 5.01 -14.40 4.60
C ARG A 262 4.67 -15.55 3.63
N PRO A 263 4.19 -16.71 4.10
CA PRO A 263 4.24 -17.19 5.47
C PRO A 263 5.64 -17.72 5.83
N TYR A 264 5.83 -18.17 7.06
CA TYR A 264 7.05 -18.90 7.43
C TYR A 264 7.13 -20.25 6.69
N THR A 265 8.24 -20.49 5.97
CA THR A 265 8.50 -21.73 5.23
C THR A 265 9.87 -22.34 5.54
N VAL A 266 10.12 -23.54 5.03
CA VAL A 266 11.40 -24.27 5.23
C VAL A 266 12.62 -23.53 4.67
N ASN A 267 12.45 -22.67 3.67
CA ASN A 267 13.55 -21.94 3.03
C ASN A 267 13.71 -20.50 3.55
N THR A 268 12.73 -19.98 4.30
CA THR A 268 12.66 -18.55 4.67
C THR A 268 13.93 -18.09 5.39
N LEU A 269 14.45 -18.87 6.35
CA LEU A 269 15.63 -18.46 7.12
C LEU A 269 16.91 -18.42 6.30
N GLU A 270 17.18 -19.47 5.53
CA GLU A 270 18.41 -19.56 4.73
C GLU A 270 18.43 -18.50 3.62
N GLU A 271 17.28 -18.27 2.98
CA GLU A 271 17.10 -17.20 1.99
C GLU A 271 17.36 -15.82 2.61
N HIS A 272 16.72 -15.51 3.74
CA HIS A 272 16.78 -14.18 4.33
C HIS A 272 18.16 -13.87 4.93
N LEU A 273 18.84 -14.87 5.49
CA LEU A 273 20.19 -14.68 6.01
C LEU A 273 21.15 -14.30 4.89
N ASP A 274 21.13 -15.03 3.76
CA ASP A 274 21.99 -14.72 2.62
C ASP A 274 21.61 -13.40 1.95
N MET A 275 20.31 -13.15 1.77
CA MET A 275 19.80 -11.88 1.23
C MET A 275 20.29 -10.69 2.05
N LEU A 276 20.20 -10.75 3.39
CA LEU A 276 20.66 -9.69 4.27
C LEU A 276 22.15 -9.44 4.12
N MET A 277 22.95 -10.51 4.10
CA MET A 277 24.40 -10.41 3.95
C MET A 277 24.80 -9.79 2.62
N VAL A 278 24.15 -10.17 1.52
CA VAL A 278 24.39 -9.58 0.20
C VAL A 278 24.01 -8.10 0.18
N CYS A 279 22.82 -7.74 0.66
CA CYS A 279 22.32 -6.37 0.65
C CYS A 279 23.18 -5.42 1.50
N HIS A 280 23.71 -5.89 2.62
CA HIS A 280 24.53 -5.09 3.54
C HIS A 280 26.04 -5.25 3.31
N HIS A 281 26.45 -5.99 2.26
CA HIS A 281 27.86 -6.26 1.94
C HIS A 281 28.65 -6.87 3.11
N LEU A 282 28.00 -7.77 3.86
CA LEU A 282 28.57 -8.44 5.03
C LEU A 282 29.45 -9.62 4.62
N ASP A 283 30.49 -9.89 5.41
CA ASP A 283 31.43 -10.99 5.20
C ASP A 283 31.20 -12.13 6.21
N ARG A 284 30.96 -13.34 5.70
CA ARG A 284 30.79 -14.56 6.51
C ARG A 284 32.01 -14.93 7.35
N SER A 285 33.18 -14.36 7.02
CA SER A 285 34.42 -14.55 7.78
C SER A 285 34.58 -13.56 8.95
N ILE A 286 33.74 -12.52 9.03
CA ILE A 286 33.76 -11.53 10.11
C ILE A 286 32.70 -11.92 11.16
N PRO A 287 33.09 -12.25 12.41
CA PRO A 287 32.15 -12.66 13.45
C PRO A 287 31.07 -11.61 13.78
N GLU A 288 31.42 -10.33 13.73
CA GLU A 288 30.51 -9.22 14.01
C GLU A 288 29.41 -9.09 12.95
N ASP A 289 29.76 -9.33 11.67
CA ASP A 289 28.83 -9.31 10.55
C ASP A 289 27.82 -10.47 10.65
N VAL A 290 28.30 -11.66 11.01
CA VAL A 290 27.45 -12.83 11.27
C VAL A 290 26.54 -12.57 12.47
N ALA A 291 27.08 -12.02 13.57
CA ALA A 291 26.30 -11.70 14.76
C ALA A 291 25.19 -10.67 14.47
N PHE A 292 25.48 -9.64 13.67
CA PHE A 292 24.46 -8.69 13.20
C PHE A 292 23.38 -9.41 12.38
N ALA A 293 23.77 -10.25 11.42
CA ALA A 293 22.82 -10.95 10.57
C ALA A 293 21.91 -11.90 11.36
N GLU A 294 22.47 -12.70 12.26
CA GLU A 294 21.74 -13.60 13.16
C GLU A 294 20.85 -12.85 14.16
N SER A 295 21.25 -11.65 14.59
CA SER A 295 20.41 -10.81 15.45
C SER A 295 19.17 -10.29 14.73
N ARG A 296 19.22 -10.15 13.39
CA ARG A 296 18.15 -9.57 12.56
C ARG A 296 17.23 -10.64 11.95
N ILE A 297 17.78 -11.75 11.46
CA ILE A 297 17.01 -12.85 10.86
C ILE A 297 16.72 -13.92 11.91
N ARG A 298 15.52 -13.87 12.49
CA ARG A 298 15.15 -14.68 13.65
C ARG A 298 13.94 -15.55 13.34
N LYS A 299 14.07 -16.85 13.59
CA LYS A 299 12.98 -17.82 13.40
C LYS A 299 11.77 -17.50 14.26
N GLU A 300 12.02 -17.12 15.50
CA GLU A 300 11.02 -16.94 16.53
C GLU A 300 10.07 -15.79 16.20
N THR A 301 10.61 -14.68 15.72
CA THR A 301 9.79 -13.51 15.35
C THR A 301 9.11 -13.71 14.00
N ILE A 302 9.77 -14.30 13.00
CA ILE A 302 9.14 -14.66 11.70
C ILE A 302 7.96 -15.60 11.91
N ALA A 303 8.08 -16.59 12.80
CA ALA A 303 6.98 -17.49 13.13
C ALA A 303 5.87 -16.82 13.96
N ALA A 304 6.19 -15.76 14.72
CA ALA A 304 5.19 -15.00 15.50
C ALA A 304 4.43 -13.96 14.65
N GLU A 305 4.94 -13.64 13.45
CA GLU A 305 4.27 -12.77 12.48
C GLU A 305 3.12 -13.48 11.73
N ASP A 306 3.16 -14.82 11.63
CA ASP A 306 2.06 -15.67 11.12
C ASP A 306 0.86 -15.69 12.09
#